data_AF-A0A1S1LGH2-F1
#
_entry.id   AF-A0A1S1LGH2-F1
#
_cell.length_a   1.000
_cell.length_b   1.000
_cell.length_c   1.000
_cell.angle_alpha   90.00
_cell.angle_beta   90.00
_cell.angle_gamma   90.00
#
_symmetry.space_group_name_H-M   'P 1'
#
loop_
_entity.id
_entity.type
_entity.pdbx_description
1 polymer ?
#
loop_
_entity_poly.entity_id
_entity_poly.type
_entity_poly.pdbx_seq_one_letter_code
_entity_poly.pdbx_strand_id
1 'polypeptide(L)'
;MTVDDKHRSAAALSTSGDMALWPRIRQAIYATAVSRAAVEWRFPRCHKKNCGDDHGDVDFVVQMVLDSAADAVLKELLCRAVSEPDEL
;
A
#
# COMPACT_ATOMS: atom_id res chain seq x y z
N MET A 1 37.84 -3.82 -23.24
CA MET A 1 36.87 -4.55 -22.40
C MET A 1 36.17 -3.50 -21.57
N THR A 2 34.96 -3.13 -22.01
CA THR A 2 34.23 -1.89 -21.71
C THR A 2 33.66 -1.88 -20.30
N VAL A 3 33.71 -0.71 -19.66
CA VAL A 3 33.34 -0.45 -18.27
C VAL A 3 31.86 0.00 -18.13
N ASP A 4 31.08 -0.20 -19.20
CA ASP A 4 29.78 0.46 -19.41
C ASP A 4 28.55 -0.38 -19.02
N ASP A 5 28.72 -1.60 -18.53
CA ASP A 5 27.57 -2.47 -18.18
C ASP A 5 26.92 -2.09 -16.84
N LYS A 6 27.64 -1.40 -15.94
CA LYS A 6 27.14 -1.19 -14.57
C LYS A 6 26.16 -0.02 -14.43
N HIS A 7 26.11 0.90 -15.41
CA HIS A 7 25.20 2.05 -15.40
C HIS A 7 23.89 1.79 -16.17
N ARG A 8 23.84 0.75 -17.01
CA ARG A 8 22.65 0.43 -17.81
C ARG A 8 21.54 -0.23 -16.98
N SER A 9 21.88 -0.99 -15.94
CA SER A 9 20.89 -1.71 -15.11
C SER A 9 20.08 -0.81 -14.17
N ALA A 10 20.63 0.31 -13.70
CA ALA A 10 19.89 1.20 -12.79
C ALA A 10 18.76 1.96 -13.49
N ALA A 11 18.93 2.28 -14.78
CA ALA A 11 17.90 2.89 -15.62
C ALA A 11 16.88 1.87 -16.15
N ALA A 12 17.24 0.59 -16.25
CA ALA A 12 16.32 -0.48 -16.65
C ALA A 12 15.37 -0.91 -15.52
N LEU A 13 15.80 -0.81 -14.26
CA LEU A 13 14.94 -1.11 -13.10
C LEU A 13 13.74 -0.16 -12.96
N SER A 14 13.77 1.01 -13.60
CA SER A 14 12.64 1.95 -13.61
C SER A 14 11.57 1.65 -14.67
N THR A 15 11.69 0.53 -15.40
CA THR A 15 10.88 0.27 -16.62
C THR A 15 10.01 -0.98 -16.57
N SER A 16 9.93 -1.70 -15.44
CA SER A 16 8.82 -2.65 -15.28
C SER A 16 7.53 -1.83 -15.36
N GLY A 17 6.73 -2.06 -16.41
CA GLY A 17 5.51 -1.28 -16.68
C GLY A 17 4.57 -1.18 -15.47
N ASP A 18 4.61 -2.19 -14.61
CA ASP A 18 3.86 -2.23 -13.36
C ASP A 18 4.38 -1.25 -12.30
N MET A 19 5.71 -1.06 -12.19
CA MET A 19 6.30 -0.06 -11.29
C MET A 19 5.96 1.37 -11.71
N ALA A 20 5.77 1.63 -13.00
CA ALA A 20 5.31 2.93 -13.49
C ALA A 20 3.86 3.25 -13.04
N LEU A 21 3.06 2.23 -12.75
CA LEU A 21 1.69 2.38 -12.24
C LEU A 21 1.62 2.60 -10.73
N TRP A 22 2.73 2.42 -9.99
CA TRP A 22 2.75 2.51 -8.54
C TRP A 22 2.07 3.77 -7.96
N PRO A 23 2.30 5.00 -8.47
CA PRO A 23 1.62 6.18 -7.95
C PRO A 23 0.09 6.09 -8.02
N ARG A 24 -0.45 5.52 -9.11
CA ARG A 24 -1.89 5.33 -9.31
C ARG A 24 -2.45 4.24 -8.41
N ILE A 25 -1.73 3.13 -8.28
CA ILE A 25 -2.10 2.02 -7.39
C ILE A 25 -2.16 2.52 -5.95
N ARG A 26 -1.12 3.23 -5.49
CA ARG A 26 -1.07 3.84 -4.16
C ARG A 26 -2.27 4.77 -3.93
N GLN A 27 -2.56 5.65 -4.89
CA GLN A 27 -3.71 6.55 -4.79
C GLN A 27 -5.03 5.79 -4.70
N ALA A 28 -5.20 4.72 -5.49
CA ALA A 28 -6.41 3.91 -5.45
C ALA A 28 -6.59 3.22 -4.09
N ILE A 29 -5.52 2.71 -3.48
CA ILE A 29 -5.54 2.13 -2.13
C ILE A 29 -6.01 3.17 -1.11
N TYR A 30 -5.41 4.36 -1.09
CA TYR A 30 -5.79 5.38 -0.10
C TYR A 30 -7.16 6.00 -0.36
N ALA A 31 -7.66 5.96 -1.60
CA ALA A 31 -9.02 6.40 -1.92
C ALA A 31 -10.10 5.50 -1.31
N THR A 32 -9.77 4.29 -0.86
CA THR A 32 -10.72 3.42 -0.13
C THR A 32 -10.80 3.72 1.36
N ALA A 33 -10.07 4.74 1.85
CA ALA A 33 -10.17 5.14 3.25
C ALA A 33 -11.60 5.55 3.61
N VAL A 34 -12.08 5.01 4.73
CA VAL A 34 -13.38 5.34 5.30
C VAL A 34 -13.17 5.89 6.70
N SER A 35 -13.78 7.04 6.99
CA SER A 35 -13.72 7.64 8.33
C SER A 35 -14.74 7.00 9.26
N ARG A 36 -14.50 7.06 10.57
CA ARG A 36 -15.43 6.62 11.62
C ARG A 36 -16.84 7.17 11.40
N ALA A 37 -16.96 8.45 11.08
CA ALA A 37 -18.25 9.12 10.84
C ALA A 37 -19.05 8.49 9.69
N ALA A 38 -18.38 7.96 8.66
CA ALA A 38 -19.04 7.32 7.52
C ALA A 38 -19.63 5.94 7.86
N VAL A 39 -19.10 5.28 8.88
CA VAL A 39 -19.43 3.88 9.23
C VAL A 39 -19.99 3.69 10.63
N GLU A 40 -20.12 4.75 11.43
CA GLU A 40 -20.55 4.71 12.82
C GLU A 40 -21.86 3.93 13.02
N TRP A 41 -22.82 4.08 12.10
CA TRP A 41 -24.10 3.37 12.14
C TRP A 41 -23.98 1.84 12.02
N ARG A 42 -22.85 1.32 11.52
CA ARG A 42 -22.55 -0.12 11.43
C ARG A 42 -21.77 -0.65 12.63
N PHE A 43 -21.32 0.21 13.53
CA PHE A 43 -20.46 -0.23 14.62
C PHE A 43 -21.24 -1.05 15.64
N PRO A 44 -20.65 -2.14 16.14
CA PRO A 44 -21.26 -2.91 17.21
C PRO A 44 -21.39 -2.04 18.46
N ARG A 45 -22.46 -2.27 19.23
CA ARG A 45 -22.62 -1.60 20.53
C ARG A 45 -21.68 -2.23 21.56
N CYS A 46 -21.00 -1.40 22.32
CA CYS A 46 -20.23 -1.86 23.48
C CYS A 46 -21.19 -2.23 24.61
N HIS A 47 -21.03 -3.43 25.17
CA HIS A 47 -21.82 -3.92 26.31
C HIS A 47 -21.01 -4.00 27.61
N LYS A 48 -19.80 -3.42 27.65
CA LYS A 48 -18.94 -3.42 28.82
C LYS A 48 -19.58 -2.60 29.95
N LYS A 49 -19.68 -3.17 31.14
CA LYS A 49 -20.15 -2.45 32.34
C LYS A 49 -19.19 -1.29 32.64
N ASN A 50 -19.72 -0.08 32.84
CA ASN A 50 -18.96 1.17 32.98
C ASN A 50 -18.06 1.49 31.78
N CYS A 51 -18.57 1.29 30.55
CA CYS A 51 -17.90 1.75 29.34
C CYS A 51 -17.68 3.26 29.39
N GLY A 52 -16.46 3.72 29.09
CA GLY A 52 -16.12 5.14 28.98
C GLY A 52 -16.24 5.70 27.55
N ASP A 53 -16.84 4.94 26.64
CA ASP A 53 -17.03 5.22 25.20
C ASP A 53 -15.75 5.55 24.40
N ASP A 54 -14.59 5.39 25.01
CA ASP A 54 -13.30 5.40 24.33
C ASP A 54 -13.01 4.00 23.75
N HIS A 55 -13.17 3.90 22.43
CA HIS A 55 -12.98 2.68 21.65
C HIS A 55 -11.77 2.77 20.71
N GLY A 56 -10.90 3.75 20.96
CA GLY A 56 -9.76 4.04 20.11
C GLY A 56 -10.15 4.77 18.82
N ASP A 57 -9.11 5.04 18.03
CA ASP A 57 -9.21 5.78 16.78
C ASP A 57 -9.35 4.83 15.59
N VAL A 58 -10.56 4.77 15.04
CA VAL A 58 -10.88 3.95 13.86
C VAL A 58 -10.13 4.45 12.63
N ASP A 59 -9.95 5.76 12.50
CA ASP A 59 -9.27 6.35 11.35
C ASP A 59 -7.79 5.93 11.38
N PHE A 60 -7.19 5.89 12.56
CA PHE A 60 -5.85 5.33 12.76
C PHE A 60 -5.76 3.85 12.34
N VAL A 61 -6.71 3.00 12.78
CA VAL A 61 -6.70 1.57 12.43
C VAL A 61 -6.88 1.36 10.92
N VAL A 62 -7.80 2.10 10.29
CA VAL A 62 -8.01 2.06 8.83
C VAL A 62 -6.74 2.48 8.11
N GLN A 63 -6.11 3.57 8.54
CA GLN A 63 -4.86 4.04 7.94
C GLN A 63 -3.75 2.98 8.05
N MET A 64 -3.60 2.34 9.22
CA MET A 64 -2.61 1.28 9.44
C MET A 64 -2.82 0.08 8.49
N VAL A 65 -4.08 -0.30 8.23
CA VAL A 65 -4.40 -1.37 7.27
C VAL A 65 -4.06 -0.95 5.84
N LEU A 66 -4.39 0.28 5.44
CA LEU A 66 -4.08 0.79 4.10
C LEU A 66 -2.57 0.91 3.87
N ASP A 67 -1.82 1.36 4.87
CA ASP A 67 -0.35 1.42 4.82
C ASP A 67 0.25 0.03 4.66
N SER A 68 -0.27 -0.96 5.39
CA SER A 68 0.16 -2.36 5.26
C SER A 68 -0.15 -2.93 3.87
N ALA A 69 -1.31 -2.61 3.30
CA ALA A 69 -1.69 -3.03 1.95
C ALA A 69 -0.80 -2.38 0.89
N ALA A 70 -0.53 -1.08 1.01
CA ALA A 70 0.37 -0.35 0.11
C ALA A 70 1.79 -0.93 0.15
N ASP A 71 2.32 -1.21 1.34
CA ASP A 71 3.64 -1.82 1.52
C ASP A 71 3.72 -3.23 0.91
N ALA A 72 2.71 -4.07 1.16
CA ALA A 72 2.66 -5.42 0.57
C ALA A 72 2.66 -5.38 -0.96
N VAL A 73 1.83 -4.52 -1.56
CA VAL A 73 1.77 -4.36 -3.02
C VAL A 73 3.10 -3.86 -3.57
N LEU A 74 3.71 -2.84 -2.95
CA LEU A 74 5.00 -2.34 -3.38
C LEU A 74 6.08 -3.42 -3.35
N LYS A 75 6.12 -4.24 -2.29
CA LYS A 75 7.07 -5.36 -2.17
C LYS A 75 6.88 -6.37 -3.29
N GLU A 76 5.64 -6.77 -3.58
CA GLU A 76 5.36 -7.70 -4.69
C GLU A 76 5.77 -7.13 -6.05
N LEU A 77 5.50 -5.84 -6.29
CA LEU A 77 5.93 -5.18 -7.53
C LEU A 77 7.46 -5.14 -7.66
N LEU A 78 8.17 -4.84 -6.57
CA LEU A 78 9.64 -4.87 -6.54
C LEU A 78 10.18 -6.30 -6.74
N CYS A 79 9.57 -7.30 -6.12
CA CYS A 79 9.93 -8.70 -6.31
C CYS A 79 9.78 -9.11 -7.78
N ARG A 80 8.64 -8.81 -8.40
CA ARG A 80 8.38 -9.09 -9.82
C ARG A 80 9.39 -8.41 -10.74
N ALA A 81 9.67 -7.12 -10.52
CA ALA A 81 10.63 -6.37 -11.34
C ALA A 81 12.05 -6.99 -11.32
N VAL A 82 12.39 -7.74 -10.27
CA VAL A 82 13.68 -8.44 -10.15
C VAL A 82 13.60 -9.89 -10.62
N SER A 83 12.48 -10.59 -10.39
CA SER A 83 12.34 -12.02 -10.72
C SER A 83 11.88 -12.30 -12.14
N GLU A 84 11.15 -11.37 -12.75
CA GLU A 84 10.58 -11.45 -14.10
C GLU A 84 11.08 -10.25 -14.92
N PRO A 85 12.39 -10.20 -15.25
CA PRO A 85 12.91 -9.14 -16.11
C PRO A 85 12.22 -9.24 -17.48
N ASP A 86 11.80 -8.09 -18.02
CA ASP A 86 11.08 -8.01 -19.29
C ASP A 86 11.74 -8.91 -20.36
N GLU A 87 10.96 -9.81 -20.97
CA GLU A 87 11.42 -10.62 -22.09
C GLU A 87 11.78 -9.68 -23.25
N LEU A 88 13.08 -9.59 -23.55
CA LEU A 88 13.66 -8.81 -24.65
C LEU A 88 13.03 -9.13 -26.01
#